data_AF-A0A061GQV8-F1
#
_entry.id   AF-A0A061GQV8-F1
#
_cell.length_a   1.000
_cell.length_b   1.000
_cell.length_c   1.000
_cell.angle_alpha   90.00
_cell.angle_beta   90.00
_cell.angle_gamma   90.00
#
_symmetry.space_group_name_H-M   'P 1'
#
loop_
_entity.id
_entity.type
_entity.pdbx_description
1 polymer ?
#
loop_
_entity_poly.entity_id
_entity_poly.type
_entity_poly.pdbx_seq_one_letter_code
_entity_poly.pdbx_strand_id
1 'polypeptide(L)'
;MASKYTLAFLLAVVFVQTLPTFQSLGIPTEPREELISMFKPSEINAIIEVDGIIDAVWDAGFKIMSLILQNHLHTVVPFGGTYPAGCRLCYATDSVIIYNNNTITIFVPVDESFSDYENWKVLEYQFVIAKVDKEAFNSGSVQRGSELLTCHSYRNVLVTGYGSINNVNITHWNIYNDGHIIVHGVQNFFNCRFGSL
;
A
#
# COMPACT_ATOMS: atom_id res chain seq x y z
N MET A 1 -6.62 -38.06 -12.81
CA MET A 1 -6.21 -36.83 -13.52
C MET A 1 -6.68 -35.66 -12.65
N ALA A 2 -5.81 -35.11 -11.81
CA ALA A 2 -6.20 -33.98 -10.95
C ALA A 2 -6.35 -32.73 -11.84
N SER A 3 -7.47 -32.02 -11.71
CA SER A 3 -7.73 -30.80 -12.45
C SER A 3 -6.71 -29.72 -12.07
N LYS A 4 -6.24 -28.93 -13.04
CA LYS A 4 -5.29 -27.82 -12.80
C LYS A 4 -5.81 -26.84 -11.73
N TYR A 5 -7.12 -26.71 -11.61
CA TYR A 5 -7.79 -25.89 -10.60
C TYR A 5 -7.69 -26.48 -9.19
N THR A 6 -7.62 -27.81 -9.06
CA THR A 6 -7.46 -28.49 -7.76
C THR A 6 -6.07 -28.26 -7.18
N LEU A 7 -5.04 -28.21 -8.04
CA LEU A 7 -3.66 -27.95 -7.60
C LEU A 7 -3.46 -26.47 -7.20
N ALA A 8 -4.03 -25.53 -7.97
CA ALA A 8 -4.00 -24.11 -7.64
C ALA A 8 -4.73 -23.80 -6.33
N PHE A 9 -5.88 -24.43 -6.10
CA PHE A 9 -6.63 -24.29 -4.85
C PHE A 9 -5.85 -24.87 -3.65
N LEU A 10 -5.22 -26.04 -3.81
CA LEU A 10 -4.37 -26.63 -2.78
C LEU A 10 -3.15 -25.74 -2.45
N LEU A 11 -2.51 -25.16 -3.46
CA LEU A 11 -1.39 -24.23 -3.25
C LEU A 11 -1.85 -22.96 -2.53
N ALA A 12 -3.01 -22.39 -2.89
CA ALA A 12 -3.57 -21.22 -2.21
C ALA A 12 -3.93 -21.52 -0.73
N VAL A 13 -4.54 -22.66 -0.46
CA VAL A 13 -4.88 -23.07 0.92
C VAL A 13 -3.63 -23.33 1.76
N VAL A 14 -2.59 -23.96 1.19
CA VAL A 14 -1.31 -24.15 1.89
C VAL A 14 -0.65 -22.81 2.18
N PHE A 15 -0.65 -21.87 1.23
CA PHE A 15 -0.06 -20.53 1.43
C PHE A 15 -0.76 -19.74 2.54
N VAL A 16 -2.10 -19.80 2.59
CA VAL A 16 -2.91 -19.14 3.64
C VAL A 16 -2.66 -19.76 5.02
N GLN A 17 -2.42 -21.06 5.09
CA GLN A 17 -2.18 -21.77 6.37
C GLN A 17 -0.73 -21.70 6.86
N THR A 18 0.23 -21.38 5.99
CA THR A 18 1.64 -21.15 6.37
C THR A 18 1.97 -19.69 6.64
N LEU A 19 1.06 -18.75 6.36
CA LEU A 19 1.18 -17.39 6.85
C LEU A 19 1.18 -17.45 8.38
N PRO A 20 2.21 -16.95 9.07
CA PRO A 20 2.18 -16.87 10.52
C PRO A 20 0.94 -16.07 10.91
N THR A 21 0.18 -16.63 11.83
CA THR A 21 -0.91 -15.95 12.52
C THR A 21 -0.39 -14.58 12.89
N PHE A 22 -1.04 -13.53 12.35
CA PHE A 22 -0.85 -12.17 12.81
C PHE A 22 -1.08 -12.18 14.33
N GLN A 23 -0.01 -12.33 15.10
CA GLN A 23 -0.07 -12.01 16.51
C GLN A 23 -0.25 -10.51 16.51
N SER A 24 -1.51 -10.12 16.69
CA SER A 24 -1.93 -8.74 16.96
C SER A 24 -1.00 -8.20 18.05
N LEU A 25 0.10 -7.56 17.62
CA LEU A 25 0.83 -6.65 18.45
C LEU A 25 -0.20 -5.57 18.75
N GLY A 26 -0.65 -5.52 20.01
CA GLY A 26 -1.84 -4.79 20.42
C GLY A 26 -1.97 -3.47 19.67
N ILE A 27 -2.93 -3.41 18.75
CA ILE A 27 -3.30 -2.20 18.06
C ILE A 27 -3.63 -1.19 19.17
N PRO A 28 -2.98 -0.01 19.22
CA PRO A 28 -3.36 1.03 20.16
C PRO A 28 -4.85 1.30 19.99
N THR A 29 -5.64 1.01 21.02
CA THR A 29 -7.09 1.13 21.01
C THR A 29 -7.57 2.58 20.94
N GLU A 30 -6.65 3.54 21.04
CA GLU A 30 -6.92 4.96 20.90
C GLU A 30 -6.03 5.56 19.81
N PRO A 31 -6.61 6.30 18.84
CA PRO A 31 -5.83 7.19 17.99
C PRO A 31 -5.10 8.19 18.90
N ARG A 32 -3.77 8.28 18.82
CA ARG A 32 -3.03 9.34 19.54
C ARG A 32 -3.58 10.69 19.12
N GLU A 33 -3.98 11.56 20.06
CA GLU A 33 -4.67 12.83 19.79
C GLU A 33 -4.00 13.73 18.73
N GLU A 34 -2.68 13.62 18.53
CA GLU A 34 -1.95 14.30 17.44
C GLU A 34 -2.43 13.88 16.03
N LEU A 35 -2.87 12.63 15.84
CA LEU A 35 -3.55 12.11 14.62
C LEU A 35 -4.90 12.75 14.35
N ILE A 36 -5.50 13.48 15.28
CA ILE A 36 -6.82 14.09 15.09
C ILE A 36 -6.68 15.53 14.58
N SER A 37 -5.60 16.23 14.93
CA SER A 37 -5.43 17.66 14.65
C SER A 37 -5.09 17.99 13.18
N MET A 38 -4.36 17.12 12.48
CA MET A 38 -4.11 17.21 11.03
C MET A 38 -5.29 16.70 10.19
N PHE A 39 -6.26 16.07 10.84
CA PHE A 39 -7.38 15.36 10.25
C PHE A 39 -8.70 15.97 10.70
N LYS A 40 -8.78 17.31 10.72
CA LYS A 40 -10.09 17.94 10.64
C LYS A 40 -10.76 17.40 9.37
N PRO A 41 -11.89 16.70 9.44
CA PRO A 41 -12.55 16.20 8.25
C PRO A 41 -12.88 17.41 7.38
N SER A 42 -12.18 17.54 6.25
CA SER A 42 -12.65 18.44 5.20
C SER A 42 -13.97 17.89 4.64
N GLU A 43 -14.85 18.76 4.15
CA GLU A 43 -16.13 18.34 3.57
C GLU A 43 -16.00 17.50 2.29
N ILE A 44 -14.78 17.34 1.75
CA ILE A 44 -14.50 16.67 0.48
C ILE A 44 -13.74 15.37 0.75
N ASN A 45 -14.44 14.24 0.61
CA ASN A 45 -13.89 12.90 0.71
C ASN A 45 -14.06 12.18 -0.63
N ALA A 46 -13.04 11.45 -1.09
CA ALA A 46 -13.15 10.57 -2.23
C ALA A 46 -13.46 9.15 -1.75
N ILE A 47 -14.48 8.51 -2.33
CA ILE A 47 -14.77 7.09 -2.15
C ILE A 47 -14.20 6.37 -3.37
N ILE A 48 -13.28 5.45 -3.16
CA ILE A 48 -12.54 4.79 -4.24
C ILE A 48 -12.86 3.32 -4.21
N GLU A 49 -13.38 2.77 -5.31
CA GLU A 49 -13.61 1.34 -5.49
C GLU A 49 -12.30 0.58 -5.68
N VAL A 50 -12.12 -0.51 -4.93
CA VAL A 50 -10.87 -1.26 -4.82
C VAL A 50 -10.73 -2.32 -5.91
N ASP A 51 -11.84 -2.83 -6.46
CA ASP A 51 -11.83 -3.89 -7.48
C ASP A 51 -10.99 -3.51 -8.71
N GLY A 52 -11.17 -2.30 -9.22
CA GLY A 52 -10.39 -1.80 -10.35
C GLY A 52 -8.89 -1.72 -10.06
N ILE A 53 -8.50 -1.50 -8.80
CA ILE A 53 -7.10 -1.50 -8.36
C ILE A 53 -6.58 -2.94 -8.31
N ILE A 54 -7.34 -3.86 -7.71
CA ILE A 54 -6.98 -5.28 -7.59
C ILE A 54 -6.73 -5.89 -8.96
N ASP A 55 -7.67 -5.68 -9.88
CA ASP A 55 -7.63 -6.22 -11.25
C ASP A 55 -6.43 -5.65 -12.02
N ALA A 56 -6.23 -4.32 -11.98
CA ALA A 56 -5.10 -3.68 -12.65
C ALA A 56 -3.74 -4.22 -12.14
N VAL A 57 -3.59 -4.38 -10.83
CA VAL A 57 -2.36 -4.92 -10.22
C VAL A 57 -2.17 -6.41 -10.57
N TRP A 58 -3.25 -7.19 -10.57
CA TRP A 58 -3.22 -8.60 -10.94
C TRP A 58 -2.85 -8.84 -12.40
N ASP A 59 -3.40 -8.04 -13.30
CA ASP A 59 -3.17 -8.11 -14.74
C ASP A 59 -1.78 -7.62 -15.12
N ALA A 60 -1.24 -6.66 -14.38
CA ALA A 60 0.15 -6.21 -14.50
C ALA A 60 1.18 -7.25 -13.98
N GLY A 61 0.73 -8.36 -13.40
CA GLY A 61 1.59 -9.47 -12.98
C GLY A 61 2.08 -9.41 -11.53
N PHE A 62 1.57 -8.50 -10.71
CA PHE A 62 1.91 -8.34 -9.29
C PHE A 62 0.90 -9.09 -8.41
N LYS A 63 0.85 -10.43 -8.54
CA LYS A 63 -0.24 -11.26 -8.01
C LYS A 63 -0.28 -11.24 -6.48
N ILE A 64 0.88 -11.31 -5.83
CA ILE A 64 0.96 -11.33 -4.36
C ILE A 64 0.45 -10.01 -3.81
N MET A 65 0.88 -8.89 -4.40
CA MET A 65 0.46 -7.59 -3.92
C MET A 65 -1.03 -7.32 -4.20
N SER A 66 -1.57 -7.77 -5.34
CA SER A 66 -3.01 -7.74 -5.60
C SER A 66 -3.82 -8.47 -4.51
N LEU A 67 -3.38 -9.66 -4.09
CA LEU A 67 -4.02 -10.40 -2.99
C LEU A 67 -3.89 -9.67 -1.65
N ILE A 68 -2.75 -9.05 -1.36
CA ILE A 68 -2.58 -8.26 -0.14
C ILE A 68 -3.51 -7.04 -0.15
N LEU A 69 -3.61 -6.32 -1.27
CA LEU A 69 -4.52 -5.18 -1.41
C LEU A 69 -5.98 -5.62 -1.20
N GLN A 70 -6.39 -6.73 -1.82
CA GLN A 70 -7.73 -7.28 -1.65
C GLN A 70 -8.08 -7.55 -0.17
N ASN A 71 -7.14 -8.09 0.61
CA ASN A 71 -7.40 -8.46 2.00
C ASN A 71 -7.14 -7.34 3.01
N HIS A 72 -6.25 -6.39 2.70
CA HIS A 72 -5.67 -5.49 3.69
C HIS A 72 -5.59 -4.03 3.29
N LEU A 73 -6.00 -3.62 2.08
CA LEU A 73 -5.88 -2.22 1.66
C LEU A 73 -6.54 -1.24 2.64
N HIS A 74 -7.72 -1.57 3.14
CA HIS A 74 -8.45 -0.78 4.14
C HIS A 74 -7.74 -0.64 5.49
N THR A 75 -6.80 -1.54 5.82
CA THR A 75 -5.99 -1.47 7.05
C THR A 75 -4.68 -0.72 6.85
N VAL A 76 -4.11 -0.79 5.65
CA VAL A 76 -2.79 -0.21 5.34
C VAL A 76 -2.91 1.24 4.87
N VAL A 77 -4.06 1.60 4.30
CA VAL A 77 -4.42 2.97 3.99
C VAL A 77 -5.24 3.50 5.18
N PRO A 78 -4.67 4.34 6.06
CA PRO A 78 -5.28 4.69 7.36
C PRO A 78 -6.46 5.66 7.26
N PHE A 79 -7.12 5.74 6.11
CA PHE A 79 -8.18 6.69 5.84
C PHE A 79 -9.52 5.93 5.81
N GLY A 80 -10.09 5.83 6.99
CA GLY A 80 -11.43 5.32 7.25
C GLY A 80 -11.73 5.65 8.71
N GLY A 81 -12.74 6.50 8.94
CA GLY A 81 -13.07 6.99 10.27
C GLY A 81 -13.19 5.86 11.30
N THR A 82 -12.99 6.21 12.57
CA THR A 82 -13.46 5.39 13.69
C THR A 82 -14.92 5.04 13.43
N TYR A 83 -15.19 3.80 13.03
CA TYR A 83 -16.55 3.29 13.07
C TYR A 83 -17.08 3.52 14.48
N PRO A 84 -18.37 3.87 14.65
CA PRO A 84 -18.96 3.88 15.98
C PRO A 84 -18.64 2.55 16.67
N ALA A 85 -18.03 2.64 17.86
CA ALA A 85 -17.54 1.51 18.63
C ALA A 85 -18.62 0.43 18.69
N GLY A 86 -18.39 -0.71 18.05
CA GLY A 86 -19.30 -1.86 18.07
C GLY A 86 -19.56 -2.57 16.74
N CYS A 87 -19.25 -1.97 15.59
CA CYS A 87 -19.42 -2.65 14.30
C CYS A 87 -18.18 -3.47 13.92
N ARG A 88 -18.03 -4.66 14.52
CA ARG A 88 -17.00 -5.65 14.17
C ARG A 88 -17.39 -6.55 12.96
N LEU A 89 -18.47 -6.21 12.26
CA LEU A 89 -19.13 -7.08 11.27
C LEU A 89 -19.56 -6.36 9.98
N CYS A 90 -18.99 -5.20 9.65
CA CYS A 90 -19.15 -4.63 8.32
C CYS A 90 -18.21 -5.35 7.34
N TYR A 91 -18.55 -6.59 7.01
CA TYR A 91 -18.06 -7.21 5.78
C TYR A 91 -18.61 -6.38 4.61
N ALA A 92 -17.75 -6.06 3.64
CA ALA A 92 -17.98 -5.16 2.52
C ALA A 92 -17.88 -3.67 2.87
N THR A 93 -16.69 -3.12 2.66
CA THR A 93 -16.61 -2.05 1.68
C THR A 93 -15.42 -2.36 0.78
N ASP A 94 -15.69 -2.73 -0.47
CA ASP A 94 -14.72 -2.76 -1.57
C ASP A 94 -14.28 -1.32 -1.92
N SER A 95 -14.23 -0.43 -0.93
CA SER A 95 -13.90 0.97 -1.09
C SER A 95 -13.09 1.53 0.06
N VAL A 96 -12.23 2.49 -0.27
CA VAL A 96 -11.40 3.26 0.67
C VAL A 96 -11.83 4.72 0.60
N ILE A 97 -11.87 5.39 1.76
CA ILE A 97 -12.20 6.82 1.83
C ILE A 97 -10.91 7.61 1.93
N ILE A 98 -10.61 8.50 1.00
CA ILE A 98 -9.45 9.40 1.12
C ILE A 98 -9.92 10.78 1.58
N TYR A 99 -9.37 11.23 2.72
CA TYR A 99 -9.68 12.53 3.31
C TYR A 99 -8.78 13.64 2.74
N ASN A 100 -9.27 14.88 2.84
CA ASN A 100 -8.53 16.11 2.53
C ASN A 100 -8.01 16.20 1.08
N ASN A 101 -8.64 15.47 0.16
CA ASN A 101 -8.20 15.38 -1.24
C ASN A 101 -6.73 14.97 -1.37
N ASN A 102 -6.25 14.14 -0.43
CA ASN A 102 -4.91 13.58 -0.47
C ASN A 102 -4.78 12.61 -1.66
N THR A 103 -3.53 12.37 -2.07
CA THR A 103 -3.20 11.30 -3.02
C THR A 103 -2.33 10.28 -2.32
N ILE A 104 -2.62 9.01 -2.54
CA ILE A 104 -1.81 7.89 -2.07
C ILE A 104 -1.16 7.24 -3.28
N THR A 105 0.16 7.10 -3.23
CA THR A 105 0.89 6.28 -4.20
C THR A 105 1.30 4.98 -3.55
N ILE A 106 0.97 3.87 -4.21
CA ILE A 106 1.28 2.49 -3.80
C ILE A 106 2.36 1.93 -4.73
N PHE A 107 3.43 1.43 -4.15
CA PHE A 107 4.54 0.82 -4.86
C PHE A 107 4.47 -0.70 -4.71
N VAL A 108 4.10 -1.42 -5.76
CA VAL A 108 3.90 -2.88 -5.72
C VAL A 108 5.20 -3.60 -6.10
N PRO A 109 5.87 -4.30 -5.16
CA PRO A 109 7.09 -5.05 -5.46
C PRO A 109 6.78 -6.27 -6.33
N VAL A 110 7.72 -6.68 -7.18
CA VAL A 110 7.61 -7.93 -7.96
C VAL A 110 7.41 -9.13 -7.03
N ASP A 111 6.64 -10.13 -7.48
CA ASP A 111 6.25 -11.29 -6.66
C ASP A 111 7.46 -12.06 -6.10
N GLU A 112 8.57 -12.13 -6.85
CA GLU A 112 9.80 -12.80 -6.40
C GLU A 112 10.42 -12.14 -5.17
N SER A 113 10.16 -10.85 -4.91
CA SER A 113 10.70 -10.14 -3.75
C SER A 113 10.04 -10.55 -2.43
N PHE A 114 8.93 -11.29 -2.47
CA PHE A 114 8.23 -11.77 -1.27
C PHE A 114 8.82 -13.05 -0.69
N SER A 115 9.85 -13.64 -1.31
CA SER A 115 10.51 -14.85 -0.77
C SER A 115 11.22 -14.60 0.57
N ASP A 116 11.61 -13.35 0.85
CA ASP A 116 12.28 -12.96 2.08
C ASP A 116 11.28 -12.54 3.16
N TYR A 117 11.24 -13.30 4.26
CA TYR A 117 10.35 -13.04 5.39
C TYR A 117 10.57 -11.67 6.04
N GLU A 118 11.73 -11.04 5.91
CA GLU A 118 11.91 -9.68 6.47
C GLU A 118 11.16 -8.61 5.66
N ASN A 119 10.82 -8.89 4.40
CA ASN A 119 10.16 -7.92 3.52
C ASN A 119 8.68 -7.70 3.88
N TRP A 120 7.98 -8.70 4.44
CA TRP A 120 6.58 -8.51 4.85
C TRP A 120 6.44 -7.50 6.00
N LYS A 121 7.47 -7.36 6.85
CA LYS A 121 7.48 -6.43 8.00
C LYS A 121 7.57 -4.96 7.58
N VAL A 122 7.91 -4.68 6.32
CA VAL A 122 8.11 -3.33 5.77
C VAL A 122 7.11 -2.96 4.69
N LEU A 123 6.00 -3.72 4.59
CA LEU A 123 4.96 -3.54 3.60
C LEU A 123 4.41 -2.10 3.59
N GLU A 124 4.19 -1.51 4.75
CA GLU A 124 3.61 -0.18 4.88
C GLU A 124 4.51 0.94 4.30
N TYR A 125 5.81 0.71 4.11
CA TYR A 125 6.68 1.68 3.42
C TYR A 125 6.40 1.79 1.92
N GLN A 126 5.68 0.82 1.36
CA GLN A 126 5.24 0.86 -0.03
C GLN A 126 4.09 1.86 -0.26
N PHE A 127 3.51 2.43 0.80
CA PHE A 127 2.35 3.31 0.73
C PHE A 127 2.78 4.72 1.13
N VAL A 128 2.65 5.67 0.20
CA VAL A 128 3.13 7.04 0.36
C VAL A 128 1.97 8.02 0.21
N ILE A 129 1.90 9.01 1.10
CA ILE A 129 0.89 10.08 1.10
C ILE A 129 1.40 11.26 0.25
N ALA A 130 1.57 11.01 -1.04
CA ALA A 130 1.94 12.03 -2.01
C ALA A 130 1.52 11.59 -3.41
N LYS A 131 1.29 12.57 -4.29
CA LYS A 131 1.17 12.33 -5.72
C LYS A 131 2.56 12.09 -6.30
N VAL A 132 2.86 10.83 -6.63
CA VAL A 132 4.10 10.43 -7.27
C VAL A 132 3.72 9.73 -8.57
N ASP A 133 3.65 10.47 -9.67
CA ASP A 133 3.48 9.96 -11.03
C ASP A 133 4.63 10.43 -11.93
N LYS A 134 4.67 9.94 -13.17
CA LYS A 134 5.74 10.28 -14.11
C LYS A 134 5.78 11.79 -14.38
N GLU A 135 4.63 12.44 -14.42
CA GLU A 135 4.45 13.88 -14.58
C GLU A 135 5.09 14.66 -13.43
N ALA A 136 4.93 14.22 -12.19
CA ALA A 136 5.56 14.84 -11.02
C ALA A 136 7.10 14.76 -11.08
N PHE A 137 7.66 13.69 -11.64
CA PHE A 137 9.10 13.62 -11.92
C PHE A 137 9.51 14.57 -13.07
N ASN A 138 8.71 14.64 -14.13
CA ASN A 138 8.99 15.50 -15.29
C ASN A 138 8.91 17.00 -14.94
N SER A 139 7.99 17.38 -14.06
CA SER A 139 7.82 18.76 -13.60
C SER A 139 8.84 19.17 -12.53
N GLY A 140 9.58 18.22 -11.95
CA GLY A 140 10.49 18.43 -10.83
C GLY A 140 9.80 18.55 -9.47
N SER A 141 8.48 18.31 -9.38
CA SER A 141 7.75 18.27 -8.11
C SER A 141 8.21 17.10 -7.22
N VAL A 142 8.62 16.00 -7.84
CA VAL A 142 9.30 14.87 -7.21
C VAL A 142 10.68 14.74 -7.85
N GLN A 143 11.74 14.93 -7.08
CA GLN A 143 13.11 14.90 -7.61
C GLN A 143 14.07 14.24 -6.63
N ARG A 144 15.30 13.96 -7.08
CA ARG A 144 16.33 13.37 -6.21
C ARG A 144 16.51 14.23 -4.95
N GLY A 145 16.47 13.58 -3.79
CA GLY A 145 16.54 14.23 -2.49
C GLY A 145 15.18 14.56 -1.87
N SER A 146 14.08 14.44 -2.61
CA SER A 146 12.73 14.56 -2.05
C SER A 146 12.48 13.45 -1.03
N GLU A 147 11.92 13.82 0.12
CA GLU A 147 11.44 12.89 1.14
C GLU A 147 9.94 12.71 1.00
N LEU A 148 9.50 11.45 0.94
CA LEU A 148 8.11 11.07 0.73
C LEU A 148 7.57 10.41 1.99
N LEU A 149 6.52 10.99 2.56
CA LEU A 149 5.89 10.49 3.78
C LEU A 149 5.15 9.18 3.53
N THR A 150 5.47 8.14 4.30
CA THR A 150 4.78 6.84 4.25
C THR A 150 3.56 6.78 5.17
N CYS A 151 2.66 5.83 4.92
CA CYS A 151 1.52 5.53 5.80
C CYS A 151 1.97 4.94 7.16
N HIS A 152 3.18 4.36 7.25
CA HIS A 152 3.72 3.81 8.51
C HIS A 152 4.42 4.89 9.36
N SER A 153 3.92 5.13 10.57
CA SER A 153 4.61 5.90 11.64
C SER A 153 5.34 7.18 11.19
N TYR A 154 4.83 7.85 10.14
CA TYR A 154 5.44 9.06 9.58
C TYR A 154 6.92 8.91 9.17
N ARG A 155 7.33 7.72 8.73
CA ARG A 155 8.68 7.53 8.17
C ARG A 155 8.73 8.00 6.72
N ASN A 156 9.87 8.56 6.33
CA ASN A 156 10.08 9.01 4.96
C ASN A 156 10.85 7.95 4.15
N VAL A 157 10.48 7.82 2.88
CA VAL A 157 11.32 7.19 1.85
C VAL A 157 11.94 8.28 0.98
N LEU A 158 13.19 8.08 0.57
CA LEU A 158 13.98 9.07 -0.14
C LEU A 158 13.95 8.80 -1.64
N VAL A 159 13.64 9.82 -2.45
CA VAL A 159 13.80 9.75 -3.89
C VAL A 159 15.30 9.78 -4.22
N THR A 160 15.81 8.66 -4.73
CA THR A 160 17.24 8.46 -5.01
C THR A 160 17.63 8.81 -6.44
N GLY A 161 16.65 8.89 -7.35
CA GLY A 161 16.85 9.26 -8.75
C GLY A 161 15.53 9.38 -9.51
N TYR A 162 15.62 9.66 -10.81
CA TYR A 162 14.44 9.66 -11.67
C TYR A 162 13.85 8.24 -11.75
N GLY A 163 12.64 8.05 -11.23
CA GLY A 163 12.03 6.73 -11.14
C GLY A 163 12.68 5.78 -10.13
N SER A 164 13.37 6.31 -9.11
CA SER A 164 14.03 5.50 -8.10
C SER A 164 13.79 6.07 -6.70
N ILE A 165 13.32 5.22 -5.78
CA ILE A 165 12.97 5.55 -4.40
C ILE A 165 13.65 4.52 -3.48
N ASN A 166 14.36 4.96 -2.44
CA ASN A 166 15.16 4.11 -1.56
C ASN A 166 16.10 3.15 -2.30
N ASN A 167 16.68 3.59 -3.44
CA ASN A 167 17.50 2.77 -4.35
C ASN A 167 16.74 1.60 -5.00
N VAL A 168 15.42 1.67 -5.03
CA VAL A 168 14.54 0.72 -5.71
C VAL A 168 13.94 1.43 -6.91
N ASN A 169 14.12 0.83 -8.09
CA ASN A 169 13.60 1.37 -9.34
C ASN A 169 12.12 1.04 -9.53
N ILE A 170 11.38 2.01 -10.06
CA ILE A 170 10.05 1.84 -10.62
C ILE A 170 10.20 1.16 -11.99
N THR A 171 9.57 0.00 -12.13
CA THR A 171 9.61 -0.83 -13.34
C THR A 171 8.35 -0.63 -14.18
N HIS A 172 7.21 -0.35 -13.54
CA HIS A 172 5.92 -0.14 -14.20
C HIS A 172 5.28 1.15 -13.68
N TRP A 173 5.13 2.12 -14.57
CA TRP A 173 4.48 3.39 -14.24
C TRP A 173 2.99 3.29 -14.45
N ASN A 174 2.22 3.92 -13.55
CA ASN A 174 0.76 4.08 -13.66
C ASN A 174 0.02 2.77 -13.98
N ILE A 175 0.28 1.69 -13.22
CA ILE A 175 -0.52 0.45 -13.30
C ILE A 175 -2.01 0.78 -13.07
N TYR A 176 -2.26 1.68 -12.12
CA TYR A 176 -3.56 2.27 -11.85
C TYR A 176 -3.35 3.75 -11.49
N ASN A 177 -4.27 4.63 -11.90
CA ASN A 177 -4.24 6.05 -11.53
C ASN A 177 -5.63 6.67 -11.74
N ASP A 178 -6.33 7.01 -10.64
CA ASP A 178 -7.62 7.72 -10.66
C ASP A 178 -7.51 9.16 -10.12
N GLY A 179 -6.28 9.64 -9.89
CA GLY A 179 -5.97 10.92 -9.27
C GLY A 179 -5.90 10.91 -7.73
N HIS A 180 -6.47 9.90 -7.07
CA HIS A 180 -6.46 9.76 -5.60
C HIS A 180 -5.61 8.57 -5.14
N ILE A 181 -5.67 7.44 -5.86
CA ILE A 181 -4.75 6.32 -5.74
C ILE A 181 -3.96 6.19 -7.03
N ILE A 182 -2.64 6.11 -6.88
CA ILE A 182 -1.69 5.87 -7.96
C ILE A 182 -0.93 4.59 -7.62
N VAL A 183 -0.76 3.70 -8.59
CA VAL A 183 -0.05 2.43 -8.38
C VAL A 183 1.09 2.27 -9.37
N HIS A 184 2.26 1.89 -8.85
CA HIS A 184 3.48 1.68 -9.61
C HIS A 184 4.11 0.34 -9.26
N GLY A 185 4.61 -0.38 -10.24
CA GLY A 185 5.42 -1.58 -10.02
C GLY A 185 6.86 -1.22 -9.70
N VAL A 186 7.49 -1.91 -8.74
CA VAL A 186 8.88 -1.68 -8.31
C VAL A 186 9.66 -2.99 -8.25
N GLN A 187 10.98 -2.89 -8.42
CA GLN A 187 11.86 -4.07 -8.49
C GLN A 187 11.98 -4.85 -7.17
N ASN A 188 11.72 -4.21 -6.02
CA ASN A 188 11.89 -4.80 -4.68
C ASN A 188 11.16 -3.93 -3.64
N PHE A 189 11.09 -4.38 -2.38
CA PHE A 189 10.57 -3.59 -1.27
C PHE A 189 11.46 -2.40 -0.93
N PHE A 190 10.84 -1.26 -0.65
CA PHE A 190 11.52 -0.19 0.08
C PHE A 190 11.85 -0.64 1.50
N ASN A 191 13.14 -0.60 1.85
CA ASN A 191 13.59 -0.77 3.22
C ASN A 191 13.82 0.61 3.85
N CYS A 192 13.38 0.81 5.10
CA CYS A 192 13.84 1.96 5.88
C CYS A 192 15.26 1.65 6.35
N ARG A 193 16.25 2.15 5.60
CA ARG A 193 17.62 2.22 6.13
C ARG A 193 17.58 3.13 7.35
N PHE A 194 17.59 2.54 8.55
CA PHE A 194 17.98 3.23 9.76
C PHE A 194 19.37 3.82 9.50
N GLY A 195 19.48 5.14 9.60
CA GLY A 195 20.64 5.89 9.19
C GLY A 195 21.95 5.33 9.75
N SER A 196 22.94 5.26 8.89
CA SER A 196 24.32 5.62 9.24
C SER A 196 24.90 6.32 8.00
N LEU A 197 24.70 7.63 7.96
CA LEU A 197 25.71 8.52 7.40
C LEU A 197 26.75 8.77 8.50
#